data_AF-A0A966B316-F1
#
_entry.id   AF-A0A966B316-F1
#
_cell.length_a   1.000
_cell.length_b   1.000
_cell.length_c   1.000
_cell.angle_alpha   90.00
_cell.angle_beta   90.00
_cell.angle_gamma   90.00
#
_symmetry.space_group_name_H-M   'P 1'
#
loop_
_entity.id
_entity.type
_entity.pdbx_description
1 polymer ?
#
loop_
_entity_poly.entity_id
_entity_poly.type
_entity_poly.pdbx_seq_one_letter_code
_entity_poly.pdbx_strand_id
1 'polypeptide(L)'
;SAWYTAEAINKSWQCLVAKGEGNGWRVHRRGGDNPPEMTFTGGNGDVDRHNVAMTVGGDPETWHHVAGVTDSSTQEEILYLDGEEVARKAGATLQDRGNPMRIGDNPDARNRNWQGKVDDVAVWGRALSPIEIAEIWDGGSGKSIEDMLGLSVPFDFTSVIYDAEDDSFRFEWNSKPNRTYALYFSETLEEFDADVDDSIESGGETTVYPPVGEPGLPNPLEGSRMLFFRIEENQ
;
A
#
# COMPACT_ATOMS: atom_id res chain seq x y z
N SER A 1 -11.09 1.85 -0.74
CA SER A 1 -10.14 1.39 -1.76
C SER A 1 -9.51 0.14 -1.20
N ALA A 2 -9.02 -0.70 -2.09
CA ALA A 2 -8.45 -1.99 -1.73
C ALA A 2 -7.50 -2.42 -2.84
N TRP A 3 -6.55 -3.25 -2.47
CA TRP A 3 -5.75 -4.03 -3.40
C TRP A 3 -6.35 -5.41 -3.55
N TYR A 4 -6.35 -5.95 -4.77
CA TYR A 4 -6.90 -7.28 -5.03
C TYR A 4 -6.15 -8.03 -6.11
N THR A 5 -6.21 -9.35 -6.01
CA THR A 5 -5.98 -10.25 -7.15
C THR A 5 -7.29 -10.96 -7.48
N ALA A 6 -7.41 -11.49 -8.70
CA ALA A 6 -8.55 -12.31 -9.10
C ALA A 6 -8.03 -13.66 -9.61
N GLU A 7 -8.34 -14.73 -8.89
CA GLU A 7 -7.93 -16.10 -9.25
C GLU A 7 -8.93 -16.72 -10.23
N ALA A 8 -10.23 -16.52 -10.00
CA ALA A 8 -11.28 -17.13 -10.80
C ALA A 8 -12.58 -16.32 -10.81
N ILE A 9 -13.29 -16.36 -11.94
CA ILE A 9 -14.68 -15.89 -12.04
C ILE A 9 -15.60 -17.11 -12.10
N ASN A 10 -16.13 -17.51 -10.94
CA ASN A 10 -16.94 -18.72 -10.79
C ASN A 10 -18.37 -18.46 -10.27
N LYS A 11 -18.75 -17.18 -10.11
CA LYS A 11 -20.12 -16.76 -9.82
C LYS A 11 -20.57 -15.73 -10.83
N SER A 12 -21.89 -15.63 -11.02
CA SER A 12 -22.45 -14.52 -11.80
C SER A 12 -22.11 -13.17 -11.15
N TRP A 13 -22.05 -13.07 -9.82
CA TRP A 13 -21.67 -11.85 -9.12
C TRP A 13 -20.64 -12.20 -8.03
N GLN A 14 -19.56 -11.44 -7.93
CA GLN A 14 -18.52 -11.61 -6.91
C GLN A 14 -18.20 -10.26 -6.28
N CYS A 15 -18.32 -10.16 -4.96
CA CYS A 15 -18.11 -8.92 -4.21
C CYS A 15 -16.74 -8.94 -3.54
N LEU A 16 -15.92 -7.95 -3.87
CA LEU A 16 -14.63 -7.72 -3.22
C LEU A 16 -14.85 -7.15 -1.82
N VAL A 17 -15.66 -6.10 -1.72
CA VAL A 17 -16.06 -5.49 -0.44
C VAL A 17 -17.43 -4.85 -0.56
N ALA A 18 -18.29 -5.02 0.46
CA ALA A 18 -19.66 -4.53 0.42
C ALA A 18 -20.24 -4.21 1.80
N LYS A 19 -21.12 -3.20 1.82
CA LYS A 19 -22.05 -2.87 2.92
C LYS A 19 -23.52 -2.98 2.48
N GLY A 20 -23.79 -3.72 1.40
CA GLY A 20 -25.13 -4.17 1.01
C GLY A 20 -25.59 -3.70 -0.35
N GLU A 21 -26.91 -3.75 -0.54
CA GLU A 21 -27.63 -3.45 -1.78
C GLU A 21 -28.40 -2.13 -1.69
N GLY A 22 -29.05 -1.72 -2.80
CA GLY A 22 -29.88 -0.52 -2.85
C GLY A 22 -29.04 0.74 -2.65
N ASN A 23 -29.35 1.50 -1.61
CA ASN A 23 -28.59 2.70 -1.21
C ASN A 23 -27.41 2.40 -0.25
N GLY A 24 -27.06 1.12 -0.07
CA GLY A 24 -25.74 0.71 0.42
C GLY A 24 -24.69 0.79 -0.67
N TRP A 25 -23.48 0.27 -0.40
CA TRP A 25 -22.37 0.27 -1.35
C TRP A 25 -21.69 -1.08 -1.50
N ARG A 26 -21.02 -1.26 -2.63
CA ARG A 26 -20.21 -2.44 -2.96
C ARG A 26 -19.23 -2.12 -4.09
N VAL A 27 -18.05 -2.71 -3.97
CA VAL A 27 -17.08 -2.86 -5.06
C VAL A 27 -17.10 -4.34 -5.43
N HIS A 28 -17.44 -4.64 -6.68
CA HIS A 28 -17.75 -6.00 -7.12
C HIS A 28 -17.49 -6.18 -8.61
N ARG A 29 -17.55 -7.42 -9.05
CA ARG A 29 -17.75 -7.78 -10.45
C ARG A 29 -19.18 -8.27 -10.63
N ARG A 30 -19.91 -7.71 -11.61
CA ARG A 30 -21.28 -8.12 -11.95
C ARG A 30 -21.30 -9.13 -13.10
N GLY A 31 -22.41 -9.84 -13.24
CA GLY A 31 -22.59 -10.85 -14.27
C GLY A 31 -23.00 -10.27 -15.61
N GLY A 32 -22.58 -10.90 -16.70
CA GLY A 32 -22.98 -10.51 -18.07
C GLY A 32 -22.04 -9.52 -18.75
N ASP A 33 -21.13 -8.89 -18.01
CA ASP A 33 -20.08 -8.07 -18.63
C ASP A 33 -19.09 -8.94 -19.39
N ASN A 34 -18.75 -8.50 -20.61
CA ASN A 34 -17.80 -9.18 -21.51
C ASN A 34 -16.95 -8.13 -22.27
N PRO A 35 -15.74 -7.79 -21.80
CA PRO A 35 -14.96 -8.54 -20.81
C PRO A 35 -15.51 -8.42 -19.38
N PRO A 36 -15.19 -9.35 -18.48
CA PRO A 36 -15.45 -9.15 -17.05
C PRO A 36 -14.65 -7.94 -16.56
N GLU A 37 -15.33 -7.04 -15.84
CA GLU A 37 -14.75 -5.80 -15.32
C GLU A 37 -15.18 -5.59 -13.86
N MET A 38 -14.43 -4.76 -13.14
CA MET A 38 -14.84 -4.28 -11.82
C MET A 38 -15.95 -3.24 -11.97
N THR A 39 -16.76 -3.08 -10.95
CA THR A 39 -17.79 -2.05 -10.89
C THR A 39 -17.99 -1.60 -9.44
N PHE A 40 -18.62 -0.45 -9.28
CA PHE A 40 -18.93 0.14 -7.99
C PHE A 40 -20.41 0.55 -7.94
N THR A 41 -21.04 0.37 -6.77
CA THR A 41 -22.30 1.02 -6.40
C THR A 41 -22.00 1.91 -5.19
N GLY A 42 -22.28 3.20 -5.31
CA GLY A 42 -22.11 4.19 -4.23
C GLY A 42 -23.43 4.64 -3.63
N GLY A 43 -24.47 3.81 -3.74
CA GLY A 43 -25.82 4.11 -3.24
C GLY A 43 -26.87 4.34 -4.33
N ASN A 44 -26.48 4.42 -5.61
CA ASN A 44 -27.41 4.63 -6.73
C ASN A 44 -27.24 3.62 -7.88
N GLY A 45 -27.27 2.31 -7.62
CA GLY A 45 -27.05 1.30 -8.68
C GLY A 45 -25.60 1.25 -9.16
N ASP A 46 -25.26 0.39 -10.11
CA ASP A 46 -23.86 0.24 -10.53
C ASP A 46 -23.43 1.40 -11.45
N VAL A 47 -22.14 1.74 -11.47
CA VAL A 47 -21.55 2.61 -12.52
C VAL A 47 -21.68 1.97 -13.90
N ASP A 48 -21.63 2.79 -14.94
CA ASP A 48 -21.70 2.34 -16.32
C ASP A 48 -20.54 1.43 -16.70
N ARG A 49 -20.75 0.62 -17.74
CA ARG A 49 -19.75 -0.31 -18.25
C ARG A 49 -18.59 0.43 -18.90
N HIS A 50 -17.35 0.06 -18.56
CA HIS A 50 -16.15 0.80 -18.98
C HIS A 50 -15.18 0.02 -19.87
N ASN A 51 -15.38 -1.29 -20.05
CA ASN A 51 -14.59 -2.18 -20.90
C ASN A 51 -13.11 -2.35 -20.51
N VAL A 52 -12.73 -2.00 -19.28
CA VAL A 52 -11.39 -2.33 -18.76
C VAL A 52 -11.46 -3.72 -18.15
N ALA A 53 -10.90 -4.69 -18.88
CA ALA A 53 -10.93 -6.09 -18.51
C ALA A 53 -10.16 -6.35 -17.20
N MET A 54 -10.70 -7.22 -16.35
CA MET A 54 -9.96 -7.76 -15.22
C MET A 54 -8.88 -8.74 -15.71
N THR A 55 -7.72 -8.71 -15.06
CA THR A 55 -6.75 -9.81 -15.11
C THR A 55 -7.22 -10.92 -14.17
N VAL A 56 -7.41 -12.13 -14.70
CA VAL A 56 -7.85 -13.31 -13.92
C VAL A 56 -6.83 -14.43 -14.06
N GLY A 57 -6.33 -14.93 -12.94
CA GLY A 57 -5.22 -15.87 -12.86
C GLY A 57 -3.87 -15.21 -13.14
N GLY A 58 -2.89 -16.04 -13.54
CA GLY A 58 -1.51 -15.62 -13.80
C GLY A 58 -0.52 -16.25 -12.81
N ASP A 59 0.74 -16.36 -13.26
CA ASP A 59 1.88 -16.71 -12.41
C ASP A 59 3.09 -15.85 -12.81
N PRO A 60 3.49 -14.84 -12.01
CA PRO A 60 2.88 -14.47 -10.73
C PRO A 60 1.47 -13.88 -10.88
N GLU A 61 0.69 -13.90 -9.81
CA GLU A 61 -0.60 -13.19 -9.76
C GLU A 61 -0.40 -11.67 -9.92
N THR A 62 -1.39 -10.99 -10.51
CA THR A 62 -1.34 -9.54 -10.72
C THR A 62 -2.22 -8.84 -9.68
N TRP A 63 -1.60 -7.92 -8.94
CA TRP A 63 -2.28 -7.02 -8.02
C TRP A 63 -2.81 -5.80 -8.75
N HIS A 64 -4.04 -5.42 -8.41
CA HIS A 64 -4.71 -4.22 -8.91
C HIS A 64 -5.26 -3.40 -7.75
N HIS A 65 -5.24 -2.09 -7.91
CA HIS A 65 -5.87 -1.16 -7.00
C HIS A 65 -7.27 -0.78 -7.49
N VAL A 66 -8.23 -0.70 -6.57
CA VAL A 66 -9.58 -0.21 -6.88
C VAL A 66 -10.08 0.79 -5.84
N ALA A 67 -10.66 1.89 -6.30
CA ALA A 67 -11.32 2.87 -5.45
C ALA A 67 -12.71 3.24 -5.99
N GLY A 68 -13.74 3.09 -5.15
CA GLY A 68 -15.05 3.68 -5.37
C GLY A 68 -15.17 4.98 -4.57
N VAL A 69 -15.60 6.06 -5.22
CA VAL A 69 -15.82 7.38 -4.62
C VAL A 69 -17.27 7.76 -4.78
N THR A 70 -17.91 8.17 -3.68
CA THR A 70 -19.21 8.83 -3.71
C THR A 70 -19.05 10.23 -3.14
N ASP A 71 -19.32 11.24 -3.95
CA ASP A 71 -19.20 12.63 -3.56
C ASP A 71 -20.58 13.31 -3.54
N SER A 72 -21.09 13.58 -2.34
CA SER A 72 -22.38 14.26 -2.16
C SER A 72 -22.35 15.74 -2.56
N SER A 73 -21.16 16.36 -2.64
CA SER A 73 -21.02 17.76 -3.02
C SER A 73 -21.18 17.95 -4.53
N THR A 74 -20.58 17.06 -5.33
CA THR A 74 -20.71 17.05 -6.79
C THR A 74 -21.88 16.18 -7.27
N GLN A 75 -22.45 15.35 -6.38
CA GLN A 75 -23.49 14.36 -6.69
C GLN A 75 -23.00 13.30 -7.68
N GLU A 76 -21.81 12.75 -7.46
CA GLU A 76 -21.15 11.80 -8.36
C GLU A 76 -20.76 10.49 -7.67
N GLU A 77 -20.80 9.42 -8.45
CA GLU A 77 -20.21 8.12 -8.15
C GLU A 77 -19.12 7.83 -9.19
N ILE A 78 -17.91 7.54 -8.73
CA ILE A 78 -16.72 7.37 -9.58
C ILE A 78 -16.01 6.07 -9.18
N LEU A 79 -15.57 5.32 -10.19
CA LEU A 79 -14.74 4.14 -10.04
C LEU A 79 -13.37 4.42 -10.64
N TYR A 80 -12.34 4.11 -9.87
CA TYR A 80 -10.95 4.14 -10.27
C TYR A 80 -10.36 2.74 -10.23
N LEU A 81 -9.52 2.42 -11.22
CA LEU A 81 -8.69 1.22 -11.27
C LEU A 81 -7.25 1.65 -11.54
N ASP A 82 -6.32 1.14 -10.75
CA ASP A 82 -4.88 1.40 -10.89
C ASP A 82 -4.55 2.91 -11.01
N GLY A 83 -5.15 3.71 -10.12
CA GLY A 83 -4.95 5.17 -10.08
C GLY A 83 -5.78 5.97 -11.08
N GLU A 84 -6.38 5.33 -12.10
CA GLU A 84 -7.07 5.99 -13.21
C GLU A 84 -8.59 5.90 -13.09
N GLU A 85 -9.30 6.97 -13.44
CA GLU A 85 -10.77 6.95 -13.51
C GLU A 85 -11.24 6.10 -14.70
N VAL A 86 -12.06 5.07 -14.43
CA VAL A 86 -12.59 4.20 -15.48
C VAL A 86 -14.09 4.39 -15.70
N ALA A 87 -14.83 4.83 -14.69
CA ALA A 87 -16.27 5.08 -14.83
C ALA A 87 -16.75 6.18 -13.89
N ARG A 88 -17.74 6.94 -14.34
CA ARG A 88 -18.40 8.01 -13.59
C ARG A 88 -19.87 8.04 -13.92
N LYS A 89 -20.70 8.37 -12.92
CA LYS A 89 -22.10 8.74 -13.14
C LYS A 89 -22.61 9.72 -12.09
N ALA A 90 -23.81 10.24 -12.35
CA ALA A 90 -24.54 11.07 -11.41
C ALA A 90 -25.27 10.25 -10.33
N GLY A 91 -25.46 10.90 -9.18
CA GLY A 91 -26.15 10.39 -8.00
C GLY A 91 -25.18 10.04 -6.89
N ALA A 92 -25.40 10.60 -5.70
CA ALA A 92 -24.66 10.29 -4.48
C ALA A 92 -25.66 10.07 -3.35
N THR A 93 -26.29 8.89 -3.34
CA THR A 93 -27.41 8.58 -2.45
C THR A 93 -27.06 7.55 -1.38
N LEU A 94 -25.76 7.40 -1.08
CA LEU A 94 -25.24 6.52 -0.03
C LEU A 94 -25.97 6.74 1.31
N GLN A 95 -26.40 5.65 1.95
CA GLN A 95 -26.97 5.68 3.29
C GLN A 95 -26.36 4.59 4.17
N ASP A 96 -26.33 4.83 5.48
CA ASP A 96 -26.07 3.75 6.44
C ASP A 96 -27.34 2.92 6.63
N ARG A 97 -27.26 1.67 6.22
CA ARG A 97 -28.34 0.69 6.33
C ARG A 97 -28.22 -0.20 7.56
N GLY A 98 -27.22 0.01 8.42
CA GLY A 98 -26.96 -0.83 9.61
C GLY A 98 -26.36 -2.20 9.28
N ASN A 99 -26.04 -2.48 8.02
CA ASN A 99 -25.42 -3.73 7.61
C ASN A 99 -23.95 -3.80 8.05
N PRO A 100 -23.44 -4.99 8.47
CA PRO A 100 -22.01 -5.17 8.64
C PRO A 100 -21.31 -5.05 7.28
N MET A 101 -20.14 -4.40 7.27
CA MET A 101 -19.26 -4.45 6.10
C MET A 101 -18.68 -5.86 5.99
N ARG A 102 -18.53 -6.36 4.76
CA ARG A 102 -17.91 -7.64 4.46
C ARG A 102 -16.86 -7.48 3.38
N ILE A 103 -15.72 -8.12 3.59
CA ILE A 103 -14.70 -8.34 2.57
C ILE A 103 -14.92 -9.76 2.03
N GLY A 104 -14.91 -9.92 0.71
CA GLY A 104 -15.10 -11.19 0.02
C GLY A 104 -16.52 -11.73 0.02
N ASP A 105 -17.54 -10.93 0.34
CA ASP A 105 -18.97 -11.31 0.25
C ASP A 105 -19.88 -10.07 0.32
N ASN A 106 -21.19 -10.27 0.25
CA ASN A 106 -22.20 -9.22 0.39
C ASN A 106 -23.15 -9.51 1.57
N PRO A 107 -23.50 -8.53 2.42
CA PRO A 107 -24.34 -8.78 3.58
C PRO A 107 -25.82 -9.04 3.24
N ASP A 108 -26.34 -8.44 2.17
CA ASP A 108 -27.75 -8.58 1.73
C ASP A 108 -27.94 -9.69 0.69
N ALA A 109 -26.90 -10.00 -0.08
CA ALA A 109 -26.94 -10.99 -1.16
C ALA A 109 -25.75 -11.96 -1.05
N ARG A 110 -25.84 -12.89 -0.09
CA ARG A 110 -24.80 -13.89 0.25
C ARG A 110 -24.41 -14.77 -0.95
N ASN A 111 -23.31 -15.52 -0.81
CA ASN A 111 -22.78 -16.45 -1.83
C ASN A 111 -22.29 -15.73 -3.11
N ARG A 112 -21.77 -14.51 -2.93
CA ARG A 112 -21.09 -13.72 -3.96
C ARG A 112 -19.60 -13.62 -3.63
N ASN A 113 -19.00 -14.74 -3.24
CA ASN A 113 -17.67 -14.73 -2.65
C ASN A 113 -16.60 -14.31 -3.65
N TRP A 114 -15.67 -13.46 -3.20
CA TRP A 114 -14.48 -13.14 -4.00
C TRP A 114 -13.56 -14.37 -4.12
N GLN A 115 -12.82 -14.45 -5.22
CA GLN A 115 -11.83 -15.51 -5.46
C GLN A 115 -10.53 -14.84 -5.89
N GLY A 116 -9.59 -14.77 -4.95
CA GLY A 116 -8.35 -14.01 -5.07
C GLY A 116 -8.00 -13.37 -3.73
N LYS A 117 -6.84 -12.72 -3.67
CA LYS A 117 -6.34 -12.06 -2.46
C LYS A 117 -6.91 -10.64 -2.36
N VAL A 118 -6.95 -10.13 -1.14
CA VAL A 118 -7.38 -8.77 -0.83
C VAL A 118 -6.42 -8.22 0.20
N ASP A 119 -5.95 -7.00 0.00
CA ASP A 119 -5.08 -6.29 0.94
C ASP A 119 -5.46 -4.81 1.03
N ASP A 120 -4.94 -4.13 2.06
CA ASP A 120 -4.99 -2.67 2.22
C ASP A 120 -6.39 -2.06 2.03
N VAL A 121 -7.38 -2.64 2.71
CA VAL A 121 -8.77 -2.18 2.65
C VAL A 121 -8.96 -0.95 3.53
N ALA A 122 -9.26 0.19 2.91
CA ALA A 122 -9.54 1.44 3.60
C ALA A 122 -10.87 2.08 3.17
N VAL A 123 -11.52 2.74 4.14
CA VAL A 123 -12.77 3.52 3.97
C VAL A 123 -12.54 4.92 4.52
N TRP A 124 -12.75 5.94 3.70
CA TRP A 124 -12.59 7.35 4.11
C TRP A 124 -13.94 7.98 4.40
N GLY A 125 -13.97 8.86 5.41
CA GLY A 125 -15.14 9.67 5.76
C GLY A 125 -15.40 10.85 4.82
N ARG A 126 -14.69 10.92 3.67
CA ARG A 126 -14.83 11.96 2.64
C ARG A 126 -14.55 11.37 1.25
N ALA A 127 -14.98 12.08 0.22
CA ALA A 127 -14.52 11.81 -1.14
C ALA A 127 -13.01 12.09 -1.24
N LEU A 128 -12.28 11.15 -1.85
CA LEU A 128 -10.89 11.34 -2.22
C LEU A 128 -10.83 12.02 -3.60
N SER A 129 -9.84 12.89 -3.78
CA SER A 129 -9.52 13.49 -5.08
C SER A 129 -8.79 12.50 -5.98
N PRO A 130 -8.77 12.73 -7.31
CA PRO A 130 -7.98 11.91 -8.24
C PRO A 130 -6.49 11.83 -7.88
N ILE A 131 -5.91 12.93 -7.38
CA ILE A 131 -4.49 12.99 -6.99
C ILE A 131 -4.23 12.05 -5.82
N GLU A 132 -5.07 12.07 -4.79
CA GLU A 132 -4.93 11.18 -3.63
C GLU A 132 -5.09 9.70 -4.02
N ILE A 133 -5.93 9.40 -5.01
CA ILE A 133 -6.12 8.04 -5.50
C ILE A 133 -4.88 7.56 -6.26
N ALA A 134 -4.33 8.39 -7.13
CA ALA A 134 -3.06 8.11 -7.81
C ALA A 134 -1.91 7.94 -6.81
N GLU A 135 -1.88 8.74 -5.74
CA GLU A 135 -0.89 8.61 -4.65
C GLU A 135 -1.06 7.32 -3.85
N ILE A 136 -2.28 6.80 -3.64
CA ILE A 136 -2.48 5.49 -3.02
C ILE A 136 -1.91 4.39 -3.91
N TRP A 137 -2.20 4.45 -5.21
CA TRP A 137 -1.79 3.44 -6.17
C TRP A 137 -0.27 3.42 -6.40
N ASP A 138 0.35 4.60 -6.45
CA ASP A 138 1.80 4.81 -6.55
C ASP A 138 2.49 3.94 -7.62
N GLY A 139 1.96 3.96 -8.84
CA GLY A 139 2.55 3.20 -9.95
C GLY A 139 2.47 1.68 -9.82
N GLY A 140 1.66 1.17 -8.90
CA GLY A 140 1.54 -0.27 -8.60
C GLY A 140 2.30 -0.72 -7.36
N SER A 141 3.14 0.14 -6.78
CA SER A 141 3.90 -0.18 -5.55
C SER A 141 3.01 -0.10 -4.31
N GLY A 142 1.96 0.72 -4.36
CA GLY A 142 1.12 1.05 -3.22
C GLY A 142 1.81 1.94 -2.21
N LYS A 143 1.05 2.89 -1.67
CA LYS A 143 1.46 3.71 -0.54
C LYS A 143 0.87 3.16 0.75
N SER A 144 1.70 2.98 1.77
CA SER A 144 1.21 2.48 3.06
C SER A 144 0.25 3.48 3.70
N ILE A 145 -0.71 2.97 4.48
CA ILE A 145 -1.65 3.85 5.23
C ILE A 145 -0.89 4.77 6.20
N GLU A 146 0.25 4.32 6.73
CA GLU A 146 1.10 5.14 7.60
C GLU A 146 1.68 6.34 6.85
N ASP A 147 2.23 6.11 5.64
CA ASP A 147 2.73 7.19 4.78
C ASP A 147 1.61 8.16 4.40
N MET A 148 0.45 7.61 4.03
CA MET A 148 -0.73 8.40 3.66
C MET A 148 -1.24 9.30 4.78
N LEU A 149 -1.16 8.83 6.03
CA LEU A 149 -1.60 9.58 7.20
C LEU A 149 -0.50 10.52 7.72
N GLY A 150 0.69 10.53 7.09
CA GLY A 150 1.86 11.24 7.60
C GLY A 150 2.32 10.71 8.96
N LEU A 151 1.97 9.46 9.27
CA LEU A 151 2.36 8.76 10.49
C LEU A 151 3.64 7.93 10.28
N SER A 152 4.02 7.71 9.02
CA SER A 152 5.29 7.08 8.68
C SER A 152 6.43 7.88 9.26
N VAL A 153 7.25 7.22 10.06
CA VAL A 153 8.56 7.75 10.39
C VAL A 153 9.49 7.36 9.24
N PRO A 154 10.13 8.30 8.53
CA PRO A 154 10.99 7.98 7.40
C PRO A 154 12.09 6.99 7.82
N PHE A 155 12.27 5.93 7.03
CA PHE A 155 13.37 4.99 7.21
C PHE A 155 14.66 5.64 6.69
N ASP A 156 15.27 6.46 7.55
CA ASP A 156 16.47 7.25 7.28
C ASP A 156 17.36 7.30 8.52
N PHE A 157 18.65 7.59 8.32
CA PHE A 157 19.54 7.96 9.41
C PHE A 157 19.03 9.24 10.10
N THR A 158 18.88 9.18 11.41
CA THR A 158 18.60 10.32 12.27
C THR A 158 19.89 10.94 12.82
N SER A 159 20.96 10.15 12.94
CA SER A 159 22.29 10.61 13.36
C SER A 159 23.39 9.79 12.72
N VAL A 160 24.48 10.47 12.34
CA VAL A 160 25.75 9.85 11.95
C VAL A 160 26.86 10.62 12.65
N ILE A 161 27.56 9.94 13.55
CA ILE A 161 28.65 10.51 14.35
C ILE A 161 29.94 9.87 13.88
N TYR A 162 30.94 10.69 13.57
CA TYR A 162 32.32 10.27 13.33
C TYR A 162 33.20 10.77 14.48
N ASP A 163 33.93 9.85 15.10
CA ASP A 163 34.96 10.12 16.10
C ASP A 163 36.34 10.09 15.45
N ALA A 164 37.02 11.23 15.43
CA ALA A 164 38.33 11.37 14.81
C ALA A 164 39.49 10.88 15.68
N GLU A 165 39.29 10.72 17.00
CA GLU A 165 40.33 10.18 17.89
C GLU A 165 40.45 8.66 17.71
N ASP A 166 39.30 7.99 17.58
CA ASP A 166 39.21 6.53 17.42
C ASP A 166 39.04 6.06 15.96
N ASP A 167 38.98 6.99 14.99
CA ASP A 167 38.67 6.73 13.57
C ASP A 167 37.47 5.79 13.40
N SER A 168 36.34 6.16 14.01
CA SER A 168 35.17 5.30 14.11
C SER A 168 33.85 6.03 13.93
N PHE A 169 32.80 5.28 13.62
CA PHE A 169 31.46 5.78 13.33
C PHE A 169 30.43 5.24 14.31
N ARG A 170 29.35 5.99 14.48
CA ARG A 170 28.12 5.53 15.12
C ARG A 170 26.92 6.09 14.38
N PHE A 171 25.93 5.25 14.18
CA PHE A 171 24.73 5.54 13.42
C PHE A 171 23.51 5.42 14.32
N GLU A 172 22.50 6.23 14.04
CA GLU A 172 21.16 6.13 14.59
C GLU A 172 20.17 6.28 13.43
N TRP A 173 19.11 5.45 13.42
CA TRP A 173 18.04 5.53 12.43
C TRP A 173 16.70 5.12 13.03
N ASN A 174 15.63 5.57 12.39
CA ASN A 174 14.27 5.10 12.71
C ASN A 174 14.14 3.65 12.26
N SER A 175 13.74 2.75 13.16
CA SER A 175 13.63 1.31 12.92
C SER A 175 12.28 0.77 13.37
N LYS A 176 12.02 -0.51 13.08
CA LYS A 176 10.84 -1.24 13.54
C LYS A 176 11.27 -2.35 14.50
N PRO A 177 10.51 -2.64 15.57
CA PRO A 177 10.83 -3.71 16.50
C PRO A 177 10.84 -5.08 15.79
N ASN A 178 11.69 -5.99 16.27
CA ASN A 178 11.83 -7.37 15.75
C ASN A 178 12.21 -7.45 14.26
N ARG A 179 12.96 -6.47 13.76
CA ARG A 179 13.60 -6.51 12.44
C ARG A 179 15.10 -6.71 12.57
N THR A 180 15.72 -7.09 11.46
CA THR A 180 17.17 -7.04 11.29
C THR A 180 17.51 -6.10 10.13
N TYR A 181 18.67 -5.48 10.21
CA TYR A 181 19.13 -4.48 9.25
C TYR A 181 20.52 -4.81 8.74
N ALA A 182 20.79 -4.40 7.51
CA ALA A 182 22.12 -4.42 6.92
C ALA A 182 22.64 -2.99 6.74
N LEU A 183 23.90 -2.77 7.10
CA LEU A 183 24.63 -1.52 6.91
C LEU A 183 25.71 -1.73 5.85
N TYR A 184 25.72 -0.86 4.85
CA TYR A 184 26.68 -0.86 3.75
C TYR A 184 27.45 0.45 3.70
N PHE A 185 28.63 0.43 3.07
CA PHE A 185 29.38 1.65 2.76
C PHE A 185 29.75 1.74 1.27
N SER A 186 30.08 2.95 0.83
CA SER A 186 30.50 3.27 -0.54
C SER A 186 31.43 4.48 -0.56
N GLU A 187 32.37 4.55 -1.49
CA GLU A 187 33.16 5.77 -1.76
C GLU A 187 32.49 6.67 -2.82
N THR A 188 31.52 6.17 -3.57
CA THR A 188 31.04 6.81 -4.81
C THR A 188 29.54 7.09 -4.85
N LEU A 189 28.74 6.56 -3.90
CA LEU A 189 27.26 6.49 -3.92
C LEU A 189 26.66 5.55 -4.99
N GLU A 190 27.47 5.00 -5.88
CA GLU A 190 26.98 4.21 -7.02
C GLU A 190 26.95 2.70 -6.73
N GLU A 191 27.93 2.21 -5.98
CA GLU A 191 28.10 0.80 -5.65
C GLU A 191 28.19 0.62 -4.12
N PHE A 192 27.40 -0.31 -3.57
CA PHE A 192 27.34 -0.65 -2.14
C PHE A 192 27.61 -2.15 -1.98
N ASP A 193 28.76 -2.59 -2.50
CA ASP A 193 29.08 -4.02 -2.65
C ASP A 193 29.73 -4.62 -1.40
N ALA A 194 30.06 -3.78 -0.41
CA ALA A 194 30.65 -4.19 0.86
C ALA A 194 29.67 -3.95 2.01
N ASP A 195 29.21 -5.03 2.63
CA ASP A 195 28.50 -5.01 3.89
C ASP A 195 29.48 -4.72 5.03
N VAL A 196 29.06 -3.85 5.92
CA VAL A 196 29.71 -3.63 7.21
C VAL A 196 29.23 -4.70 8.20
N ASP A 197 27.92 -4.89 8.25
CA ASP A 197 27.21 -5.87 9.08
C ASP A 197 25.81 -6.07 8.50
N ASP A 198 25.43 -7.31 8.24
CA ASP A 198 24.14 -7.72 7.66
C ASP A 198 23.16 -8.25 8.71
N SER A 199 23.55 -8.24 9.99
CA SER A 199 22.89 -8.95 11.09
C SER A 199 22.47 -8.04 12.24
N ILE A 200 22.35 -6.74 11.99
CA ILE A 200 22.07 -5.75 13.04
C ILE A 200 20.64 -5.92 13.57
N GLU A 201 20.50 -6.37 14.81
CA GLU A 201 19.21 -6.49 15.47
C GLU A 201 18.61 -5.11 15.80
N SER A 202 17.31 -4.97 15.58
CA SER A 202 16.58 -3.74 15.90
C SER A 202 16.62 -3.38 17.39
N GLY A 203 16.88 -2.10 17.68
CA GLY A 203 16.69 -1.49 18.99
C GLY A 203 15.23 -1.15 19.35
N GLY A 204 14.27 -1.44 18.47
CA GLY A 204 12.86 -1.08 18.61
C GLY A 204 12.45 -0.04 17.56
N GLU A 205 11.82 1.04 18.00
CA GLU A 205 11.45 2.19 17.13
C GLU A 205 12.67 2.98 16.64
N THR A 206 13.81 2.80 17.28
CA THR A 206 15.09 3.41 16.91
C THR A 206 16.21 2.41 17.16
N THR A 207 17.16 2.35 16.24
CA THR A 207 18.35 1.50 16.37
C THR A 207 19.59 2.38 16.39
N VAL A 208 20.48 2.11 17.35
CA VAL A 208 21.80 2.73 17.46
C VAL A 208 22.84 1.65 17.19
N TYR A 209 23.71 1.87 16.21
CA TYR A 209 24.74 0.90 15.83
C TYR A 209 26.13 1.55 15.65
N PRO A 210 27.17 1.00 16.28
CA PRO A 210 27.09 -0.03 17.34
C PRO A 210 26.29 0.46 18.56
N PRO A 211 25.87 -0.40 19.50
CA PRO A 211 25.12 0.03 20.68
C PRO A 211 25.90 1.01 21.57
N VAL A 212 25.19 1.93 22.24
CA VAL A 212 25.84 2.89 23.15
C VAL A 212 26.59 2.16 24.27
N GLY A 213 27.86 2.52 24.46
CA GLY A 213 28.74 1.88 25.44
C GLY A 213 29.66 0.81 24.84
N GLU A 214 29.38 0.34 23.62
CA GLU A 214 30.30 -0.46 22.83
C GLU A 214 31.25 0.44 22.01
N PRO A 215 32.44 -0.05 21.62
CA PRO A 215 33.34 0.67 20.71
C PRO A 215 32.61 1.14 19.44
N GLY A 216 33.02 2.28 18.89
CA GLY A 216 32.50 2.75 17.61
C GLY A 216 32.82 1.75 16.48
N LEU A 217 32.04 1.81 15.40
CA LEU A 217 32.32 1.02 14.21
C LEU A 217 33.62 1.53 13.60
N PRO A 218 34.68 0.72 13.50
CA PRO A 218 35.93 1.17 12.88
C PRO A 218 35.69 1.68 11.46
N ASN A 219 36.41 2.71 11.04
CA ASN A 219 36.36 3.20 9.68
C ASN A 219 36.63 2.04 8.70
N PRO A 220 35.65 1.69 7.84
CA PRO A 220 35.77 0.50 7.00
C PRO A 220 36.80 0.66 5.89
N LEU A 221 37.25 1.90 5.62
CA LEU A 221 38.24 2.18 4.60
C LEU A 221 39.16 3.35 5.02
N GLU A 222 40.22 3.00 5.74
CA GLU A 222 41.23 3.94 6.23
C GLU A 222 41.83 4.78 5.09
N GLY A 223 41.99 6.08 5.33
CA GLY A 223 42.56 7.02 4.37
C GLY A 223 41.60 7.53 3.29
N SER A 224 40.36 7.05 3.28
CA SER A 224 39.31 7.58 2.41
C SER A 224 39.01 9.04 2.73
N ARG A 225 38.86 9.87 1.71
CA ARG A 225 38.46 11.27 1.88
C ARG A 225 36.97 11.44 2.13
N MET A 226 36.17 10.44 1.76
CA MET A 226 34.72 10.48 1.79
C MET A 226 34.19 9.06 1.82
N LEU A 227 33.19 8.83 2.67
CA LEU A 227 32.45 7.58 2.74
C LEU A 227 30.95 7.90 2.82
N PHE A 228 30.17 7.08 2.16
CA PHE A 228 28.73 7.08 2.17
C PHE A 228 28.24 5.80 2.82
N PHE A 229 27.11 5.87 3.51
CA PHE A 229 26.52 4.73 4.20
C PHE A 229 25.07 4.55 3.75
N ARG A 230 24.63 3.29 3.70
CA ARG A 230 23.24 2.91 3.39
C ARG A 230 22.77 1.87 4.39
N ILE A 231 21.55 2.05 4.90
CA ILE A 231 20.83 1.05 5.69
C ILE A 231 19.75 0.39 4.86
N GLU A 232 19.57 -0.90 5.05
CA GLU A 232 18.49 -1.68 4.46
C GLU A 232 17.81 -2.53 5.54
N GLU A 233 16.48 -2.61 5.52
CA GLU A 233 15.74 -3.60 6.30
C GLU A 233 15.84 -4.96 5.60
N ASN A 234 16.31 -5.98 6.30
CA ASN A 234 16.36 -7.34 5.77
C ASN A 234 14.93 -7.89 5.61
N GLN A 235 14.67 -8.58 4.49
CA GLN A 235 13.36 -9.20 4.20
C GLN A 235 13.12 -10.49 4.98
#